data_AF-A0A971IDX2-F1
#
_entry.id   AF-A0A971IDX2-F1
#
_cell.length_a   1.000
_cell.length_b   1.000
_cell.length_c   1.000
_cell.angle_alpha   90.00
_cell.angle_beta   90.00
_cell.angle_gamma   90.00
#
_symmetry.space_group_name_H-M   'P 1'
#
loop_
_entity.id
_entity.type
_entity.pdbx_description
1 polymer ?
#
loop_
_entity_poly.entity_id
_entity_poly.type
_entity_poly.pdbx_seq_one_letter_code
_entity_poly.pdbx_strand_id
1 'polypeptide(L)'
;MSTIWTRMGDGAAVEMTAEEVRADMVAGSEDAAKKGKIPTLEKHEYDYLFEMFASPTRIWGVERGHEAILTKDGSTNSLYSAQLSSGVGLPLSREQCFRTFERAFSFDTMEIGHTDYSVKPVKPIVALEQTHVEAVLHNCIIPVYYGFMPNLGLYFRPDGPFPNPSDLLPKGQIAEARA
;
A
#
# COMPACT_ATOMS: atom_id res chain seq x y z
N MET A 1 7.24 -1.00 -36.73
CA MET A 1 6.18 -0.79 -35.72
C MET A 1 6.83 -0.11 -34.54
N SER A 2 6.25 0.98 -34.02
CA SER A 2 6.76 1.62 -32.80
C SER A 2 6.43 0.73 -31.60
N THR A 3 7.44 0.39 -30.80
CA THR A 3 7.27 -0.32 -29.53
C THR A 3 7.07 0.67 -28.39
N ILE A 4 6.40 0.23 -27.33
CA ILE A 4 6.15 0.95 -26.09
C ILE A 4 7.02 0.31 -25.01
N TRP A 5 7.82 1.13 -24.34
CA TRP A 5 8.60 0.68 -23.19
C TRP A 5 7.72 0.65 -21.95
N THR A 6 7.65 -0.47 -21.25
CA THR A 6 6.86 -0.64 -20.03
C THR A 6 7.59 -1.55 -19.02
N ARG A 7 6.99 -1.78 -17.85
CA ARG A 7 7.54 -2.65 -16.79
C ARG A 7 6.53 -3.69 -16.34
N MET A 8 7.04 -4.87 -16.05
CA MET A 8 6.30 -5.97 -15.43
C MET A 8 6.16 -5.75 -13.92
N GLY A 9 5.29 -6.55 -13.27
CA GLY A 9 5.04 -6.45 -11.82
C GLY A 9 6.26 -6.73 -10.93
N ASP A 10 7.28 -7.40 -11.47
CA ASP A 10 8.59 -7.62 -10.82
C ASP A 10 9.59 -6.48 -11.07
N GLY A 11 9.21 -5.46 -11.85
CA GLY A 11 10.02 -4.32 -12.22
C GLY A 11 10.89 -4.52 -13.47
N ALA A 12 10.86 -5.70 -14.11
CA ALA A 12 11.60 -5.94 -15.35
C ALA A 12 11.10 -5.03 -16.48
N ALA A 13 12.04 -4.42 -17.21
CA ALA A 13 11.72 -3.57 -18.35
C ALA A 13 11.51 -4.41 -19.61
N VAL A 14 10.44 -4.14 -20.35
CA VAL A 14 10.07 -4.83 -21.58
C VAL A 14 9.64 -3.83 -22.66
N GLU A 15 9.74 -4.23 -23.91
CA GLU A 15 9.16 -3.52 -25.04
C GLU A 15 7.99 -4.32 -25.60
N MET A 16 6.85 -3.68 -25.75
CA MET A 16 5.61 -4.29 -26.23
C MET A 16 5.02 -3.47 -27.37
N THR A 17 4.30 -4.11 -28.27
CA THR A 17 3.50 -3.43 -29.29
C THR A 17 2.27 -2.74 -28.67
N ALA A 18 1.67 -1.80 -29.39
CA ALA A 18 0.45 -1.13 -28.95
C ALA A 18 -0.69 -2.13 -28.71
N GLU A 19 -0.81 -3.14 -29.58
CA GLU A 19 -1.80 -4.20 -29.47
C GLU A 19 -1.60 -5.07 -28.23
N GLU A 20 -0.34 -5.43 -27.93
CA GLU A 20 -0.01 -6.21 -26.73
C GLU A 20 -0.32 -5.43 -25.45
N VAL A 21 0.04 -4.15 -25.37
CA VAL A 21 -0.28 -3.31 -24.20
C VAL A 21 -1.79 -3.17 -24.01
N ARG A 22 -2.56 -2.98 -25.09
CA ARG A 22 -4.03 -2.90 -25.01
C ARG A 22 -4.64 -4.21 -24.52
N ALA A 23 -4.17 -5.33 -25.05
CA ALA A 23 -4.67 -6.65 -24.65
C ALA A 23 -4.38 -6.94 -23.17
N ASP A 24 -3.16 -6.65 -22.71
CA ASP A 24 -2.75 -6.85 -21.31
C ASP A 24 -3.56 -5.97 -20.35
N MET A 25 -3.74 -4.69 -20.69
CA MET A 25 -4.54 -3.76 -19.90
C MET A 25 -6.01 -4.19 -19.77
N VAL A 26 -6.64 -4.64 -20.85
CA VAL A 26 -8.03 -5.14 -20.81
C VAL A 26 -8.10 -6.40 -19.96
N ALA A 27 -7.23 -7.38 -20.19
CA ALA A 27 -7.23 -8.64 -19.46
C ALA A 27 -7.03 -8.42 -17.94
N GLY A 28 -6.06 -7.58 -17.57
CA GLY A 28 -5.78 -7.26 -16.16
C GLY A 28 -6.92 -6.49 -15.50
N SER A 29 -7.50 -5.51 -16.20
CA SER A 29 -8.62 -4.72 -15.69
C SER A 29 -9.90 -5.54 -15.51
N GLU A 30 -10.23 -6.42 -16.46
CA GLU A 30 -11.40 -7.31 -16.35
C GLU A 30 -11.25 -8.33 -15.22
N ASP A 31 -10.05 -8.91 -15.05
CA ASP A 31 -9.78 -9.82 -13.93
C ASP A 31 -9.90 -9.09 -12.57
N ALA A 32 -9.36 -7.87 -12.47
CA ALA A 32 -9.51 -7.03 -11.28
C ALA A 32 -10.98 -6.68 -11.01
N ALA A 33 -11.75 -6.27 -12.03
CA ALA A 33 -13.16 -5.94 -11.91
C ALA A 33 -13.99 -7.14 -11.44
N LYS A 34 -13.72 -8.32 -12.02
CA LYS A 34 -14.34 -9.59 -11.61
C LYS A 34 -14.05 -9.95 -10.16
N LYS A 35 -12.79 -9.85 -9.71
CA LYS A 35 -12.38 -10.12 -8.32
C LYS A 35 -12.97 -9.11 -7.35
N GLY A 36 -12.96 -7.83 -7.72
CA GLY A 36 -13.51 -6.72 -6.95
C GLY A 36 -15.04 -6.67 -6.95
N LYS A 37 -15.71 -7.41 -7.85
CA LYS A 37 -17.16 -7.38 -8.07
C LYS A 37 -17.65 -5.96 -8.38
N ILE A 38 -16.89 -5.24 -9.20
CA ILE A 38 -17.18 -3.89 -9.66
C ILE A 38 -17.37 -3.89 -11.19
N PRO A 39 -18.01 -2.87 -11.77
CA PRO A 39 -18.10 -2.74 -13.23
C PRO A 39 -16.71 -2.71 -13.89
N THR A 40 -16.63 -3.24 -15.10
CA THR A 40 -15.47 -3.05 -15.97
C THR A 40 -15.39 -1.62 -16.44
N LEU A 41 -14.19 -1.18 -16.83
CA LEU A 41 -14.01 0.14 -17.41
C LEU A 41 -14.74 0.24 -18.76
N GLU A 42 -15.18 1.44 -19.08
CA GLU A 42 -15.70 1.80 -20.38
C GLU A 42 -14.55 1.97 -21.40
N LYS A 43 -14.90 1.88 -22.68
CA LYS A 43 -13.91 2.00 -23.77
C LYS A 43 -13.09 3.28 -23.69
N HIS A 44 -13.73 4.41 -23.37
CA HIS A 44 -13.06 5.70 -23.31
C HIS A 44 -12.04 5.79 -22.16
N GLU A 45 -12.30 5.08 -21.05
CA GLU A 45 -11.37 4.98 -19.92
C GLU A 45 -10.14 4.14 -20.29
N TYR A 46 -10.35 3.02 -21.01
CA TYR A 46 -9.22 2.25 -21.56
C TYR A 46 -8.39 3.06 -22.56
N ASP A 47 -9.04 3.82 -23.44
CA ASP A 47 -8.32 4.64 -24.42
C ASP A 47 -7.46 5.71 -23.74
N TYR A 48 -7.98 6.35 -22.68
CA TYR A 48 -7.23 7.30 -21.86
C TYR A 48 -6.03 6.63 -21.15
N LEU A 49 -6.24 5.48 -20.52
CA LEU A 49 -5.15 4.74 -19.86
C LEU A 49 -4.09 4.31 -20.87
N PHE A 50 -4.49 3.83 -22.05
CA PHE A 50 -3.55 3.47 -23.09
C PHE A 50 -2.71 4.67 -23.54
N GLU A 51 -3.31 5.85 -23.72
CA GLU A 51 -2.58 7.06 -24.07
C GLU A 51 -1.52 7.40 -23.01
N MET A 52 -1.88 7.27 -21.73
CA MET A 52 -0.96 7.44 -20.62
C MET A 52 0.21 6.44 -20.67
N PHE A 53 -0.05 5.15 -20.88
CA PHE A 53 1.00 4.11 -20.97
C PHE A 53 1.87 4.24 -22.23
N ALA A 54 1.29 4.67 -23.35
CA ALA A 54 2.00 4.89 -24.61
C ALA A 54 2.79 6.21 -24.63
N SER A 55 2.57 7.09 -23.65
CA SER A 55 3.25 8.37 -23.57
C SER A 55 4.77 8.18 -23.46
N PRO A 56 5.57 8.83 -24.31
CA PRO A 56 7.03 8.76 -24.21
C PRO A 56 7.58 9.59 -23.03
N THR A 57 6.71 10.30 -22.32
CA THR A 57 7.09 11.17 -21.20
C THR A 57 7.19 10.37 -19.90
N ARG A 58 8.17 10.73 -19.07
CA ARG A 58 8.35 10.08 -17.76
C ARG A 58 7.30 10.52 -16.73
N ILE A 59 6.67 11.68 -16.93
CA ILE A 59 5.69 12.27 -16.03
C ILE A 59 4.45 12.61 -16.84
N TRP A 60 3.30 12.07 -16.42
CA TRP A 60 1.99 12.39 -16.97
C TRP A 60 1.24 13.31 -16.01
N GLY A 61 0.67 14.41 -16.53
CA GLY A 61 -0.19 15.32 -15.78
C GLY A 61 -1.66 15.05 -16.05
N VAL A 62 -2.53 15.52 -15.16
CA VAL A 62 -3.99 15.39 -15.30
C VAL A 62 -4.66 16.75 -15.26
N GLU A 63 -5.87 16.83 -15.82
CA GLU A 63 -6.70 18.02 -15.71
C GLU A 63 -7.17 18.22 -14.27
N ARG A 64 -7.41 19.49 -13.91
CA ARG A 64 -7.90 19.83 -12.56
C ARG A 64 -9.26 19.19 -12.32
N GLY A 65 -9.40 18.48 -11.20
CA GLY A 65 -10.57 17.67 -10.85
C GLY A 65 -10.42 16.19 -11.18
N HIS A 66 -9.36 15.79 -11.91
CA HIS A 66 -9.05 14.40 -12.22
C HIS A 66 -7.79 13.90 -11.48
N GLU A 67 -7.39 14.57 -10.40
CA GLU A 67 -6.29 14.15 -9.55
C GLU A 67 -6.59 12.84 -8.82
N ALA A 68 -5.58 11.99 -8.68
CA ALA A 68 -5.68 10.78 -7.87
C ALA A 68 -5.51 11.14 -6.40
N ILE A 69 -6.42 10.66 -5.55
CA ILE A 69 -6.29 10.77 -4.10
C ILE A 69 -5.18 9.83 -3.64
N LEU A 70 -4.12 10.40 -3.07
CA LEU A 70 -2.98 9.66 -2.56
C LEU A 70 -3.18 9.36 -1.08
N THR A 71 -3.25 8.06 -0.78
CA THR A 71 -3.25 7.53 0.59
C THR A 71 -2.21 6.44 0.71
N LYS A 72 -1.68 6.23 1.92
CA LYS A 72 -0.62 5.26 2.15
C LYS A 72 -0.69 4.68 3.54
N ASP A 73 -0.49 3.37 3.62
CA ASP A 73 -0.20 2.58 4.81
C ASP A 73 1.32 2.38 5.01
N GLY A 74 1.74 1.98 6.22
CA GLY A 74 3.15 1.82 6.59
C GLY A 74 3.96 3.11 6.36
N SER A 75 3.28 4.26 6.45
CA SER A 75 3.61 5.44 5.68
C SER A 75 4.96 6.03 6.09
N THR A 76 5.14 6.24 7.39
CA THR A 76 6.39 6.75 7.95
C THR A 76 7.55 5.75 7.76
N ASN A 77 7.27 4.44 7.77
CA ASN A 77 8.30 3.40 7.62
C ASN A 77 9.03 3.49 6.28
N SER A 78 8.33 3.91 5.22
CA SER A 78 8.94 4.07 3.89
C SER A 78 10.11 5.07 3.88
N LEU A 79 10.18 6.00 4.83
CA LEU A 79 11.29 6.94 4.95
C LEU A 79 12.34 6.50 5.96
N TYR A 80 11.96 6.19 7.20
CA TYR A 80 12.96 5.95 8.25
C TYR A 80 13.39 4.49 8.40
N SER A 81 12.59 3.52 7.94
CA SER A 81 12.95 2.10 8.08
C SER A 81 14.06 1.71 7.10
N ALA A 82 14.74 0.60 7.38
CA ALA A 82 15.78 0.07 6.52
C ALA A 82 15.21 -0.45 5.19
N GLN A 83 16.07 -0.58 4.18
CA GLN A 83 15.71 -1.16 2.87
C GLN A 83 15.13 -2.57 2.99
N LEU A 84 15.58 -3.37 3.98
CA LEU A 84 15.04 -4.70 4.25
C LEU A 84 13.55 -4.66 4.67
N SER A 85 13.12 -3.54 5.24
CA SER A 85 11.73 -3.26 5.63
C SER A 85 11.05 -2.29 4.65
N SER A 86 11.51 -2.27 3.39
CA SER A 86 10.97 -1.43 2.32
C SER A 86 11.07 0.09 2.56
N GLY A 87 11.95 0.54 3.45
CA GLY A 87 12.23 1.95 3.68
C GLY A 87 13.53 2.43 3.02
N VAL A 88 13.86 3.71 3.19
CA VAL A 88 15.08 4.32 2.63
C VAL A 88 16.11 4.77 3.68
N GLY A 89 15.89 4.47 4.96
CA GLY A 89 16.86 4.66 6.05
C GLY A 89 17.17 6.13 6.39
N LEU A 90 16.23 7.05 6.15
CA LEU A 90 16.40 8.45 6.50
C LEU A 90 16.30 8.64 8.02
N PRO A 91 17.17 9.46 8.65
CA PRO A 91 17.17 9.68 10.09
C PRO A 91 16.08 10.69 10.50
N LEU A 92 14.83 10.37 10.22
CA LEU A 92 13.66 11.20 10.49
C LEU A 92 12.79 10.55 11.58
N SER A 93 12.18 11.39 12.43
CA SER A 93 11.11 10.95 13.32
C SER A 93 9.83 10.64 12.53
N ARG A 94 8.86 9.94 13.14
CA ARG A 94 7.59 9.63 12.49
C ARG A 94 6.80 10.89 12.10
N GLU A 95 6.80 11.92 12.94
CA GLU A 95 6.12 13.19 12.69
C GLU A 95 6.83 13.99 11.58
N GLN A 96 8.16 13.90 11.50
CA GLN A 96 8.91 14.47 10.39
C GLN A 96 8.55 13.76 9.09
N CYS A 97 8.53 12.41 9.10
CA CYS A 97 8.11 11.63 7.94
C CYS A 97 6.69 11.99 7.50
N PHE A 98 5.73 12.06 8.43
CA PHE A 98 4.34 12.42 8.13
C PHE A 98 4.24 13.77 7.42
N ARG A 99 4.92 14.80 7.96
CA ARG A 99 4.98 16.13 7.33
C ARG A 99 5.68 16.14 5.98
N THR A 100 6.68 15.28 5.77
CA THR A 100 7.32 15.12 4.45
C THR A 100 6.33 14.59 3.43
N PHE A 101 5.52 13.58 3.78
CA PHE A 101 4.49 13.05 2.89
C PHE A 101 3.41 14.08 2.56
N GLU A 102 2.92 14.81 3.56
CA GLU A 102 1.96 15.90 3.34
C GLU A 102 2.53 16.99 2.42
N ARG A 103 3.73 17.51 2.73
CA ARG A 103 4.21 18.77 2.14
C ARG A 103 5.06 18.60 0.91
N ALA A 104 5.86 17.53 0.86
CA ALA A 104 6.80 17.29 -0.23
C ALA A 104 6.24 16.31 -1.26
N PHE A 105 5.48 15.31 -0.80
CA PHE A 105 4.91 14.28 -1.68
C PHE A 105 3.42 14.48 -1.99
N SER A 106 2.79 15.49 -1.38
CA SER A 106 1.40 15.88 -1.66
C SER A 106 0.39 14.74 -1.45
N PHE A 107 0.56 13.98 -0.36
CA PHE A 107 -0.43 12.97 0.03
C PHE A 107 -1.69 13.63 0.58
N ASP A 108 -2.86 13.13 0.19
CA ASP A 108 -4.16 13.67 0.62
C ASP A 108 -4.61 13.12 1.96
N THR A 109 -4.18 11.90 2.31
CA THR A 109 -4.41 11.28 3.63
C THR A 109 -3.26 10.34 3.95
N MET A 110 -3.05 10.06 5.24
CA MET A 110 -1.98 9.17 5.65
C MET A 110 -2.27 8.59 7.02
N GLU A 111 -1.72 7.41 7.30
CA GLU A 111 -1.71 6.88 8.65
C GLU A 111 -0.40 7.18 9.38
N ILE A 112 -0.51 7.23 10.71
CA ILE A 112 0.61 7.09 11.62
C ILE A 112 0.36 5.85 12.48
N GLY A 113 1.41 5.08 12.72
CA GLY A 113 1.34 3.88 13.53
C GLY A 113 2.70 3.51 14.08
N HIS A 114 2.73 2.56 15.00
CA HIS A 114 3.97 1.97 15.46
C HIS A 114 4.61 1.12 14.35
N THR A 115 5.94 1.05 14.31
CA THR A 115 6.68 0.34 13.24
C THR A 115 6.27 -1.11 13.09
N ASP A 116 6.04 -1.81 14.21
CA ASP A 116 5.60 -3.22 14.21
C ASP A 116 4.17 -3.36 13.68
N TYR A 117 3.40 -2.28 13.70
CA TYR A 117 2.01 -2.19 13.26
C TYR A 117 1.05 -3.10 14.04
N SER A 118 1.53 -3.99 14.92
CA SER A 118 0.69 -4.96 15.62
C SER A 118 0.08 -4.42 16.93
N VAL A 119 -1.16 -4.78 17.24
CA VAL A 119 -1.85 -4.39 18.50
C VAL A 119 -1.08 -4.86 19.74
N LYS A 120 -0.55 -6.09 19.72
CA LYS A 120 0.11 -6.71 20.88
C LYS A 120 1.30 -5.88 21.41
N PRO A 121 2.28 -5.47 20.58
CA PRO A 121 3.38 -4.60 20.99
C PRO A 121 3.00 -3.14 21.18
N VAL A 122 1.94 -2.65 20.52
CA VAL A 122 1.45 -1.27 20.72
C VAL A 122 0.79 -1.10 22.08
N LYS A 123 0.07 -2.11 22.56
CA LYS A 123 -0.76 -2.01 23.77
C LYS A 123 -0.02 -1.48 25.01
N PRO A 124 1.21 -1.93 25.34
CA PRO A 124 1.96 -1.39 26.48
C PRO A 124 2.40 0.07 26.33
N ILE A 125 2.50 0.58 25.10
CA ILE A 125 3.00 1.93 24.79
C ILE A 125 1.91 2.84 24.22
N VAL A 126 0.63 2.49 24.40
CA VAL A 126 -0.51 3.24 23.82
C VAL A 126 -0.50 4.73 24.18
N ALA A 127 -0.09 5.07 25.40
CA ALA A 127 0.01 6.48 25.82
C ALA A 127 1.09 7.24 25.04
N LEU A 128 2.22 6.59 24.73
CA LEU A 128 3.25 7.17 23.87
C LEU A 128 2.73 7.35 22.45
N GLU A 129 2.06 6.33 21.90
CA GLU A 129 1.45 6.41 20.57
C GLU A 129 0.42 7.55 20.46
N GLN A 130 -0.37 7.79 21.50
CA GLN A 130 -1.30 8.92 21.56
C GLN A 130 -0.57 10.26 21.41
N THR A 131 0.60 10.44 22.05
CA THR A 131 1.38 11.69 21.91
C THR A 131 1.87 11.91 20.48
N HIS A 132 2.23 10.84 19.76
CA HIS A 132 2.64 10.93 18.35
C HIS A 132 1.46 11.34 17.46
N VAL A 133 0.29 10.73 17.66
CA VAL A 133 -0.95 11.09 16.94
C VAL A 133 -1.35 12.54 17.21
N GLU A 134 -1.34 12.96 18.47
CA GLU A 134 -1.65 14.34 18.86
C GLU A 134 -0.70 15.34 18.22
N ALA A 135 0.61 15.06 18.22
CA ALA A 135 1.61 15.91 17.59
C ALA A 135 1.37 16.04 16.07
N VAL A 136 0.99 14.97 15.38
CA VAL A 136 0.66 15.02 13.96
C VAL A 136 -0.62 15.81 13.73
N LEU A 137 -1.70 15.53 14.46
CA LEU A 137 -2.97 16.26 14.36
C LEU A 137 -2.82 17.76 14.62
N HIS A 138 -1.89 18.16 15.49
CA HIS A 138 -1.63 19.56 15.77
C HIS A 138 -0.83 20.27 14.67
N ASN A 139 -0.02 19.54 13.89
CA ASN A 139 0.97 20.12 12.97
C ASN A 139 0.71 19.83 11.49
N CYS A 140 -0.34 19.06 11.17
CA CYS A 140 -0.70 18.65 9.82
C CYS A 140 -2.17 18.98 9.55
N ILE A 141 -2.51 19.08 8.28
CA ILE A 141 -3.83 19.44 7.76
C ILE A 141 -4.54 18.21 7.21
N ILE A 142 -3.80 17.30 6.58
CA ILE A 142 -4.40 16.12 5.94
C ILE A 142 -5.04 15.19 6.99
N PRO A 143 -6.16 14.51 6.66
CA PRO A 143 -6.75 13.51 7.53
C PRO A 143 -5.74 12.46 8.00
N VAL A 144 -5.70 12.24 9.31
CA VAL A 144 -4.78 11.32 9.98
C VAL A 144 -5.52 10.07 10.40
N TYR A 145 -5.06 8.92 9.94
CA TYR A 145 -5.50 7.61 10.45
C TYR A 145 -4.49 7.09 11.49
N TYR A 146 -4.95 6.29 12.45
CA TYR A 146 -4.06 5.50 13.29
C TYR A 146 -4.04 4.05 12.79
N GLY A 147 -2.91 3.64 12.24
CA GLY A 147 -2.74 2.34 11.62
C GLY A 147 -2.35 1.26 12.63
N PHE A 148 -3.08 0.15 12.61
CA PHE A 148 -2.71 -1.06 13.34
C PHE A 148 -3.28 -2.30 12.67
N MET A 149 -2.62 -3.44 12.89
CA MET A 149 -3.06 -4.77 12.51
C MET A 149 -3.16 -5.68 13.74
N PRO A 150 -4.10 -6.63 13.77
CA PRO A 150 -4.10 -7.66 14.80
C PRO A 150 -2.80 -8.47 14.81
N ASN A 151 -2.21 -8.78 13.65
CA ASN A 151 -1.09 -9.71 13.49
C ASN A 151 -1.31 -11.01 14.28
N LEU A 152 -2.24 -11.84 13.79
CA LEU A 152 -2.69 -13.05 14.47
C LEU A 152 -1.56 -14.03 14.79
N GLY A 153 -0.46 -14.00 14.02
CA GLY A 153 0.74 -14.79 14.27
C GLY A 153 1.29 -14.62 15.70
N LEU A 154 1.23 -13.41 16.24
CA LEU A 154 1.69 -13.11 17.61
C LEU A 154 0.78 -13.69 18.71
N TYR A 155 -0.39 -14.22 18.35
CA TYR A 155 -1.36 -14.80 19.27
C TYR A 155 -1.34 -16.33 19.23
N PHE A 156 -0.57 -16.92 18.32
CA PHE A 156 -0.35 -18.35 18.27
C PHE A 156 0.87 -18.77 19.10
N ARG A 157 0.86 -20.01 19.58
CA ARG A 157 1.97 -20.61 20.32
C ARG A 157 3.24 -20.63 19.43
N PRO A 158 4.43 -20.41 20.02
CA PRO A 158 4.71 -20.36 21.47
C PRO A 158 4.41 -19.01 22.15
N ASP A 159 4.32 -17.92 21.40
CA ASP A 159 4.29 -16.56 21.96
C ASP A 159 2.89 -16.10 22.39
N GLY A 160 1.85 -16.79 21.93
CA GLY A 160 0.47 -16.49 22.24
C GLY A 160 -0.33 -17.69 22.77
N PRO A 161 -1.56 -17.44 23.24
CA PRO A 161 -2.34 -18.45 23.95
C PRO A 161 -2.97 -19.51 23.02
N PHE A 162 -3.14 -19.20 21.73
CA PHE A 162 -3.90 -20.04 20.81
C PHE A 162 -3.02 -21.08 20.10
N PRO A 163 -3.54 -22.29 19.80
CA PRO A 163 -2.85 -23.24 18.93
C PRO A 163 -2.48 -22.61 17.58
N ASN A 164 -1.31 -22.95 17.03
CA ASN A 164 -0.87 -22.43 15.74
C ASN A 164 -1.54 -23.19 14.59
N PRO A 165 -2.32 -22.53 13.71
CA PRO A 165 -2.94 -23.18 12.56
C PRO A 165 -1.92 -23.91 11.66
N SER A 166 -0.69 -23.39 11.54
CA SER A 166 0.38 -24.02 10.77
C SER A 166 0.83 -25.37 11.33
N ASP A 167 0.62 -25.64 12.62
CA ASP A 167 0.90 -26.95 13.25
C ASP A 167 -0.29 -27.91 13.16
N LEU A 168 -1.51 -27.36 13.11
CA LEU A 168 -2.76 -28.10 13.14
C LEU A 168 -3.18 -28.57 11.74
N LEU A 169 -3.04 -27.71 10.73
CA LEU A 169 -3.45 -28.01 9.35
C LEU A 169 -2.74 -29.25 8.78
N PRO A 170 -1.41 -29.45 8.94
CA PRO A 170 -0.73 -30.66 8.47
C PRO A 170 -1.21 -31.94 9.16
N LYS A 171 -1.86 -31.85 10.33
CA LYS A 171 -2.41 -32.99 11.09
C LYS A 171 -3.86 -33.30 10.73
N GLY A 172 -4.45 -32.57 9.78
CA GLY A 172 -5.87 -32.71 9.42
C GLY A 172 -6.85 -32.11 10.43
N GLN A 173 -6.35 -31.33 11.40
CA GLN A 173 -7.15 -30.72 12.47
C GLN A 173 -7.79 -29.40 12.01
N ILE A 174 -8.67 -29.48 11.00
CA ILE A 174 -9.25 -28.30 10.32
C ILE A 174 -10.22 -27.54 11.24
N ALA A 175 -10.98 -28.25 12.06
CA ALA A 175 -11.95 -27.61 12.96
C ALA A 175 -11.22 -26.80 14.04
N GLU A 176 -10.15 -27.35 14.59
CA GLU A 176 -9.31 -26.72 15.60
C GLU A 176 -8.49 -25.56 15.03
N ALA A 177 -8.06 -25.63 13.76
CA ALA A 177 -7.35 -24.55 13.09
C ALA A 177 -8.25 -23.34 12.75
N ARG A 178 -9.57 -23.53 12.73
CA ARG A 178 -10.58 -22.49 12.44
C ARG A 178 -11.21 -21.86 13.69
N ALA A 179 -11.06 -22.51 14.84
CA ALA A 179 -11.60 -22.08 16.13
C ALA A 179 -10.76 -20.95 16.74
#